data_AF-A0A7G1KLM5-F1
#
_entry.id   AF-A0A7G1KLM5-F1
#
_cell.length_a   1.000
_cell.length_b   1.000
_cell.length_c   1.000
_cell.angle_alpha   90.00
_cell.angle_beta   90.00
_cell.angle_gamma   90.00
#
_symmetry.space_group_name_H-M   'P 1'
#
loop_
_entity.id
_entity.type
_entity.pdbx_description
1 polymer ?
#
loop_
_entity_poly.entity_id
_entity_poly.type
_entity_poly.pdbx_seq_one_letter_code
_entity_poly.pdbx_strand_id
1 'polypeptide(L)'
;MTGCDVVYYCVVDARMWVRDPKVLWRTNVEALRHVLDAAVTTGPEKFVFTSTTGTMAVSTERAVTEEDPHNRDGGAYIASRLAA
;
A
#
# COMPACT_ATOMS: atom_id res chain seq x y z
N MET A 1 0.13 9.50 -17.71
CA MET A 1 -0.98 8.53 -17.81
C MET A 1 -2.13 9.06 -18.68
N THR A 2 -1.85 9.95 -19.63
CA THR A 2 -2.83 10.43 -20.62
C THR A 2 -3.34 9.27 -21.47
N GLY A 3 -4.66 9.16 -21.64
CA GLY A 3 -5.29 8.10 -22.42
C GLY A 3 -5.42 6.76 -21.68
N CYS A 4 -5.19 6.72 -20.36
CA CYS A 4 -5.46 5.54 -19.54
C CYS A 4 -6.80 5.71 -18.79
N ASP A 5 -7.75 4.80 -19.01
CA ASP A 5 -9.02 4.79 -18.28
C ASP A 5 -8.88 4.19 -16.87
N VAL A 6 -8.02 3.17 -16.73
CA VAL A 6 -7.81 2.45 -15.47
C VAL A 6 -6.33 2.29 -15.16
N VAL A 7 -5.95 2.52 -13.90
CA VAL A 7 -4.59 2.28 -13.40
C VAL A 7 -4.63 1.16 -12.36
N TYR A 8 -3.80 0.14 -12.56
CA TYR A 8 -3.54 -0.91 -11.56
C TYR A 8 -2.16 -0.69 -10.96
N TYR A 9 -2.10 -0.21 -9.72
CA TYR A 9 -0.86 0.06 -9.01
C TYR A 9 -0.42 -1.17 -8.22
N CYS A 10 0.46 -1.96 -8.83
CA CYS A 10 1.04 -3.18 -8.24
C CYS A 10 2.49 -3.00 -7.77
N VAL A 11 3.01 -1.75 -7.78
CA VAL A 11 4.39 -1.48 -7.37
C VAL A 11 4.50 -1.63 -5.85
N VAL A 12 5.39 -2.53 -5.44
CA VAL A 12 5.67 -2.80 -4.03
C VAL A 12 7.08 -3.36 -3.87
N ASP A 13 7.77 -2.92 -2.83
CA ASP A 13 8.87 -3.66 -2.24
C ASP A 13 8.31 -4.53 -1.11
N ALA A 14 8.21 -5.83 -1.38
CA ALA A 14 7.57 -6.82 -0.50
C ALA A 14 8.53 -7.51 0.48
N ARG A 15 9.75 -6.98 0.63
CA ARG A 15 10.74 -7.57 1.54
C ARG A 15 10.33 -7.32 2.99
N MET A 16 9.91 -8.39 3.67
CA MET A 16 9.54 -8.39 5.09
C MET A 16 10.69 -7.97 6.02
N TRP A 17 11.93 -8.12 5.57
CA TRP A 17 13.12 -7.72 6.29
C TRP A 17 14.11 -7.05 5.33
N VAL A 18 14.54 -5.84 5.70
CA VAL A 18 15.61 -5.09 5.04
C VAL A 18 16.45 -4.41 6.10
N ARG A 19 17.75 -4.23 5.84
CA ARG A 19 18.65 -3.58 6.80
C ARG A 19 18.36 -2.09 6.98
N ASP A 20 18.12 -1.38 5.88
CA ASP A 20 17.70 0.03 5.90
C ASP A 20 16.24 0.12 5.47
N PRO A 21 15.31 0.43 6.39
CA PRO A 21 13.89 0.51 6.07
C PRO A 21 13.54 1.67 5.13
N LYS A 22 14.39 2.70 4.99
CA LYS A 22 14.09 3.86 4.12
C LYS A 22 13.77 3.47 2.68
N VAL A 23 14.36 2.37 2.19
CA VAL A 23 14.10 1.87 0.83
C VAL A 23 12.65 1.41 0.65
N LEU A 24 12.01 0.92 1.71
CA LEU A 24 10.60 0.53 1.69
C LEU A 24 9.71 1.78 1.62
N TRP A 25 10.03 2.86 2.30
CA TRP A 25 9.23 4.10 2.31
C TRP A 25 9.31 4.79 0.95
N ARG A 26 10.53 4.86 0.39
CA ARG A 26 10.74 5.39 -0.95
C ARG A 26 9.89 4.67 -2.00
N THR A 27 9.86 3.33 -1.96
CA THR A 27 9.13 2.54 -2.95
C THR A 27 7.64 2.46 -2.67
N ASN A 28 7.25 2.19 -1.43
CA ASN A 28 5.86 1.87 -1.09
C ASN A 28 5.01 3.12 -0.84
N VAL A 29 5.61 4.23 -0.39
CA VAL A 29 4.89 5.45 0.00
C VAL A 29 5.20 6.59 -0.97
N GLU A 30 6.47 6.96 -1.13
CA GLU A 30 6.84 8.14 -1.94
C GLU A 30 6.53 7.92 -3.43
N ALA A 31 6.86 6.75 -3.99
CA ALA A 31 6.54 6.45 -5.37
C ALA A 31 5.02 6.42 -5.62
N LEU A 32 4.23 5.89 -4.67
CA LEU A 32 2.76 5.92 -4.77
C LEU A 32 2.25 7.35 -4.83
N ARG A 33 2.75 8.26 -3.96
CA ARG A 33 2.37 9.68 -3.97
C ARG A 33 2.62 10.32 -5.33
N HIS A 34 3.79 10.11 -5.93
CA HIS A 34 4.07 10.64 -7.27
C HIS A 34 3.11 10.12 -8.34
N VAL A 35 2.71 8.85 -8.27
CA VAL A 35 1.74 8.28 -9.22
C VAL A 35 0.34 8.83 -8.96
N LEU A 36 -0.05 9.03 -7.70
CA LEU A 36 -1.33 9.68 -7.35
C LEU A 36 -1.37 11.13 -7.82
N ASP A 37 -0.28 11.90 -7.69
CA ASP A 37 -0.19 13.28 -8.21
C ASP A 37 -0.39 13.32 -9.73
N ALA A 38 0.21 12.37 -10.45
CA ALA A 38 0.01 12.21 -11.88
C ALA A 38 -1.44 11.79 -12.20
N ALA A 39 -2.04 10.92 -11.40
CA ALA A 39 -3.42 10.45 -11.57
C ALA A 39 -4.44 11.55 -11.35
N VAL A 40 -4.24 12.40 -10.35
CA VAL A 40 -5.06 13.60 -10.13
C VAL A 40 -4.98 14.54 -11.34
N THR A 41 -3.81 14.64 -11.97
CA THR A 41 -3.61 15.50 -13.14
C THR A 41 -4.29 14.95 -14.40
N THR A 42 -4.28 13.63 -14.63
CA THR A 42 -4.82 13.03 -15.86
C THR A 42 -6.26 12.50 -15.73
N GLY A 43 -6.73 12.27 -14.51
CA GLY A 43 -8.09 11.83 -14.20
C GLY A 43 -8.49 10.48 -14.80
N PRO A 44 -7.82 9.35 -14.48
CA PRO A 44 -8.33 8.04 -14.88
C PRO A 44 -9.68 7.78 -14.21
N GLU A 45 -10.56 7.02 -14.86
CA GLU A 45 -11.85 6.60 -14.30
C GLU A 45 -11.68 5.77 -13.02
N LYS A 46 -10.62 4.97 -12.95
CA LYS A 46 -10.36 4.08 -11.81
C LYS A 46 -8.88 3.94 -11.48
N PHE A 47 -8.58 3.93 -10.19
CA PHE A 47 -7.27 3.61 -9.64
C PHE A 47 -7.40 2.44 -8.66
N VAL A 48 -6.76 1.32 -8.95
CA VAL A 48 -6.77 0.11 -8.13
C VAL A 48 -5.41 -0.02 -7.45
N PHE A 49 -5.39 0.09 -6.12
CA PHE A 49 -4.19 -0.06 -5.31
C PHE A 49 -4.08 -1.48 -4.76
N THR A 50 -2.99 -2.18 -5.07
CA THR A 50 -2.73 -3.50 -4.48
C THR A 50 -2.18 -3.35 -3.06
N SER A 51 -3.06 -3.39 -2.06
CA SER A 51 -2.67 -3.44 -0.64
C SER A 51 -2.17 -4.84 -0.23
N THR A 52 -2.13 -5.14 1.07
CA THR A 52 -1.74 -6.44 1.62
C THR A 52 -2.62 -6.80 2.81
N THR A 53 -2.92 -8.08 3.01
CA THR A 53 -3.61 -8.56 4.23
C THR A 53 -2.81 -8.26 5.50
N GLY A 54 -1.52 -7.97 5.37
CA GLY A 54 -0.69 -7.52 6.49
C GLY A 54 -1.15 -6.21 7.14
N THR A 55 -1.99 -5.40 6.49
CA THR A 55 -2.61 -4.21 7.10
C THR A 55 -3.88 -4.52 7.88
N MET A 56 -4.45 -5.72 7.74
CA MET A 56 -5.64 -6.12 8.48
C MET A 56 -5.31 -6.44 9.95
N ALA A 57 -6.34 -6.47 10.79
CA ALA A 57 -6.25 -7.00 12.14
C ALA A 57 -5.91 -8.51 12.14
N VAL A 58 -5.44 -9.03 13.28
CA VAL A 58 -5.31 -10.47 13.52
C VAL A 58 -6.17 -10.87 14.72
N SER A 59 -6.90 -11.98 14.61
CA SER A 59 -7.73 -12.56 15.67
C SER A 59 -7.62 -14.09 15.66
N THR A 60 -7.67 -14.69 16.85
CA THR A 60 -7.79 -16.15 17.03
C THR A 60 -9.23 -16.60 17.32
N GLU A 61 -10.17 -15.65 17.43
CA GLU A 61 -11.56 -15.92 17.85
C GLU A 61 -12.53 -15.96 16.68
N ARG A 62 -12.36 -15.06 15.71
CA ARG A 62 -13.18 -14.99 14.49
C ARG A 62 -12.38 -14.53 13.29
N ALA A 63 -12.94 -14.75 12.10
CA ALA A 63 -12.45 -14.10 10.89
C ALA A 63 -12.52 -12.58 11.04
N VAL A 64 -11.47 -11.89 10.59
CA VAL A 64 -11.37 -10.44 10.57
C VAL A 64 -11.97 -9.88 9.27
N THR A 65 -12.46 -8.64 9.33
CA THR A 65 -12.97 -7.89 8.18
C THR A 65 -12.25 -6.54 8.05
N GLU A 66 -12.57 -5.78 7.02
CA GLU A 66 -12.05 -4.44 6.75
C GLU A 66 -12.43 -3.41 7.83
N GLU A 67 -13.47 -3.72 8.62
CA GLU A 67 -13.92 -2.88 9.74
C GLU A 67 -13.04 -3.05 10.99
N ASP A 68 -12.18 -4.07 11.03
CA ASP A 68 -11.32 -4.34 12.17
C ASP A 68 -10.05 -3.50 12.12
N PRO A 69 -9.79 -2.64 13.12
CA PRO A 69 -8.61 -1.78 13.13
C PRO A 69 -7.33 -2.62 13.26
N HIS A 70 -6.29 -2.22 12.53
CA HIS A 70 -4.98 -2.84 12.62
C HIS A 70 -4.48 -2.86 14.07
N ASN A 71 -4.02 -4.01 14.56
CA ASN A 71 -3.82 -4.26 15.99
C ASN A 71 -2.46 -4.90 16.35
N ARG A 72 -1.48 -4.87 15.44
CA ARG A 72 -0.19 -5.56 15.64
C ARG A 72 0.97 -4.73 15.12
N ASP A 73 2.17 -5.02 15.59
CA ASP A 73 3.38 -4.61 14.88
C ASP A 73 3.74 -5.67 13.83
N GLY A 74 4.04 -5.23 12.62
CA GLY A 74 4.46 -6.07 11.49
C GLY A 74 5.81 -5.67 10.92
N GLY A 75 6.56 -4.82 11.62
CA GLY A 75 7.84 -4.30 11.18
C GLY A 75 7.73 -3.32 10.02
N ALA A 76 8.90 -2.99 9.47
CA ALA A 76 9.05 -1.88 8.54
C ALA A 76 8.22 -2.04 7.25
N TYR A 77 8.10 -3.26 6.73
CA TYR A 77 7.24 -3.52 5.57
C TYR A 77 5.78 -3.16 5.87
N ILE A 78 5.18 -3.69 6.93
CA ILE A 78 3.78 -3.41 7.28
C ILE A 78 3.55 -1.94 7.59
N ALA A 79 4.47 -1.30 8.32
CA ALA A 79 4.41 0.14 8.55
C ALA A 79 4.40 0.95 7.24
N SER A 80 5.21 0.58 6.25
CA SER A 80 5.20 1.23 4.93
C SER A 80 3.91 0.99 4.14
N ARG A 81 3.20 -0.13 4.39
CA ARG A 81 1.92 -0.44 3.75
C ARG A 81 0.73 0.23 4.42
N LEU A 82 0.80 0.49 5.73
CA LEU A 82 -0.20 1.31 6.44
C LEU A 82 -0.11 2.79 6.08
N ALA A 83 1.08 3.27 5.71
CA ALA A 83 1.31 4.68 5.36
C ALA A 83 1.06 5.00 3.88
N ALA A 84 0.94 3.98 3.03
CA ALA A 84 0.70 4.08 1.60
C ALA A 84 -0.81 4.20 1.33
#